data_AF-C7YU89-F1
#
_entry.id   AF-C7YU89-F1
#
_cell.length_a   1.000
_cell.length_b   1.000
_cell.length_c   1.000
_cell.angle_alpha   90.00
_cell.angle_beta   90.00
_cell.angle_gamma   90.00
#
_symmetry.space_group_name_H-M   'P 1'
#
loop_
_entity.id
_entity.type
_entity.pdbx_description
1 polymer ?
#
loop_
_entity_poly.entity_id
_entity_poly.type
_entity_poly.pdbx_seq_one_letter_code
_entity_poly.pdbx_strand_id
1 'polypeptide(L)'
;MPFLAEDTWINDQASTHDISELEQCAIAVDATYYLGQLLDNPPAQEPLLPALGGLTGIESHINENLDNWEKFHIIPFFVFDGQSLTGQDDLALDRGLKANKKTDHAWALYSQTAAEEAVTTFGANPGAFRIQNLYPLLQETLKNRGLHFLVAPFNACA
;
A
#
# COMPACT_ATOMS: atom_id res chain seq x y z
N MET A 1 5.46 -13.79 10.02
CA MET A 1 4.97 -14.52 8.83
C MET A 1 3.67 -13.84 8.42
N PRO A 2 3.57 -13.21 7.25
CA PRO A 2 2.30 -12.67 6.81
C PRO A 2 1.49 -13.85 6.27
N PHE A 3 0.72 -14.48 7.15
CA PHE A 3 -0.30 -15.44 6.74
C PHE A 3 -1.43 -14.65 6.08
N LEU A 4 -2.01 -15.16 5.00
CA LEU A 4 -3.27 -14.63 4.50
C LEU A 4 -4.31 -14.93 5.59
N ALA A 5 -4.75 -13.94 6.36
CA ALA A 5 -5.62 -14.16 7.52
C ALA A 5 -6.94 -14.90 7.21
N GLU A 6 -7.25 -15.09 5.93
CA GLU A 6 -8.59 -15.37 5.43
C GLU A 6 -8.84 -16.85 5.08
N ASP A 7 -7.80 -17.66 4.80
CA ASP A 7 -7.98 -19.08 4.42
C ASP A 7 -6.92 -20.01 5.03
N THR A 8 -7.34 -20.86 5.97
CA THR A 8 -6.47 -21.83 6.66
C THR A 8 -5.95 -22.91 5.72
N TRP A 9 -6.74 -23.35 4.73
CA TRP A 9 -6.35 -24.39 3.79
C TRP A 9 -5.27 -23.91 2.81
N ILE A 10 -5.33 -22.65 2.38
CA ILE A 10 -4.28 -22.05 1.54
C ILE A 10 -3.01 -21.82 2.36
N ASN A 11 -3.13 -21.31 3.59
CA ASN A 11 -1.97 -21.07 4.45
C ASN A 11 -1.20 -22.35 4.79
N ASP A 12 -1.89 -23.47 4.98
CA ASP A 12 -1.27 -24.77 5.25
C ASP A 12 -0.40 -25.25 4.08
N GLN A 13 -0.60 -24.70 2.88
CA GLN A 13 0.20 -25.00 1.68
C GLN A 13 1.27 -23.95 1.39
N ALA A 14 1.29 -22.83 2.12
CA ALA A 14 2.27 -21.76 1.89
C ALA A 14 3.66 -22.18 2.37
N SER A 15 4.65 -22.09 1.49
CA SER A 15 6.07 -22.27 1.81
C SER A 15 6.83 -20.96 1.65
N THR A 16 7.82 -20.75 2.52
CA THR A 16 8.75 -19.62 2.42
C THR A 16 9.91 -20.02 1.52
N HIS A 17 10.26 -19.11 0.61
CA HIS A 17 11.39 -19.24 -0.30
C HIS A 17 12.29 -18.00 -0.19
N ASP A 18 13.57 -18.15 -0.52
CA ASP A 18 14.46 -16.99 -0.57
C ASP A 18 14.15 -16.17 -1.84
N ILE A 19 14.22 -14.84 -1.73
CA ILE A 19 13.95 -13.96 -2.88
C ILE A 19 14.95 -14.17 -4.02
N SER A 20 16.16 -14.64 -3.71
CA SER A 20 17.17 -15.02 -4.70
C SER A 20 16.74 -16.17 -5.61
N GLU A 21 15.77 -16.99 -5.20
CA GLU A 21 15.21 -18.04 -6.08
C GLU A 21 14.47 -17.45 -7.30
N LEU A 22 14.11 -16.15 -7.26
CA LEU A 22 13.50 -15.41 -8.35
C LEU A 22 14.50 -14.59 -9.16
N GLU A 23 15.80 -14.78 -8.97
CA GLU A 23 16.84 -14.08 -9.71
C GLU A 23 16.61 -14.18 -11.23
N GLN A 24 16.83 -13.06 -11.94
CA GLN A 24 16.61 -12.92 -13.40
C GLN A 24 15.16 -13.14 -13.88
N CYS A 25 14.17 -13.18 -12.98
CA CYS A 25 12.77 -13.26 -13.35
C CYS A 25 12.11 -11.88 -13.44
N ALA A 26 11.06 -11.78 -14.27
CA ALA A 26 10.14 -10.66 -14.25
C ALA A 26 8.90 -11.03 -13.42
N ILE A 27 8.49 -10.13 -12.53
CA ILE A 27 7.38 -10.37 -11.60
C ILE A 27 6.33 -9.28 -11.79
N ALA A 28 5.08 -9.70 -12.07
CA ALA A 28 3.94 -8.80 -12.05
C ALA A 28 3.52 -8.52 -10.61
N VAL A 29 3.34 -7.25 -10.27
CA VAL A 29 3.01 -6.81 -8.91
C VAL A 29 1.76 -5.94 -8.96
N ASP A 30 0.75 -6.30 -8.17
CA ASP A 30 -0.39 -5.42 -7.92
C ASP A 30 0.10 -4.18 -7.16
N ALA A 31 0.03 -3.02 -7.81
CA ALA A 31 0.53 -1.77 -7.28
C ALA A 31 -0.26 -1.29 -6.05
N THR A 32 -1.57 -1.52 -6.04
CA THR A 32 -2.47 -1.14 -4.94
C THR A 32 -2.15 -1.94 -3.70
N TYR A 33 -1.98 -3.26 -3.87
CA TYR A 33 -1.61 -4.16 -2.80
C TYR A 33 -0.20 -3.85 -2.27
N TYR A 34 0.76 -3.62 -3.15
CA TYR A 34 2.13 -3.26 -2.77
C TYR A 34 2.16 -1.97 -1.91
N LEU A 35 1.49 -0.91 -2.35
CA LEU A 35 1.44 0.35 -1.61
C LEU A 35 0.70 0.20 -0.27
N GLY A 36 -0.36 -0.61 -0.22
CA GLY A 36 -1.05 -0.94 1.02
C GLY A 36 -0.15 -1.68 2.00
N GLN A 37 0.53 -2.74 1.54
CA GLN A 37 1.49 -3.50 2.35
C GLN A 37 2.63 -2.60 2.86
N LEU A 38 3.09 -1.65 2.05
CA LEU A 38 4.13 -0.72 2.47
C LEU A 38 3.66 0.20 3.60
N LEU A 39 2.42 0.69 3.54
CA LEU A 39 1.84 1.56 4.56
C LEU A 39 1.39 0.82 5.83
N ASP A 40 1.01 -0.44 5.72
CA ASP A 40 0.52 -1.24 6.84
C ASP A 40 1.65 -1.82 7.71
N ASN A 41 2.88 -1.90 7.17
CA ASN A 41 4.00 -2.55 7.83
C ASN A 41 5.14 -1.57 8.19
N PRO A 42 5.72 -1.67 9.40
CA PRO A 42 6.97 -0.98 9.73
C PRO A 42 8.12 -1.42 8.80
N PRO A 43 9.10 -0.55 8.50
CA PRO A 43 9.26 0.82 8.99
C PRO A 43 8.52 1.90 8.18
N ALA A 44 7.91 1.53 7.05
CA ALA A 44 7.33 2.46 6.09
C ALA A 44 5.90 2.93 6.45
N GLN A 45 5.38 2.48 7.58
CA GLN A 45 4.09 2.91 8.09
C GLN A 45 4.07 4.42 8.35
N GLU A 46 3.04 5.09 7.84
CA GLU A 46 2.82 6.53 8.02
C GLU A 46 1.51 6.81 8.78
N PRO A 47 1.52 6.77 10.12
CA PRO A 47 0.30 6.89 10.93
C PRO A 47 -0.48 8.18 10.70
N LEU A 48 0.23 9.27 10.40
CA LEU A 48 -0.37 10.60 10.22
C LEU A 48 -0.78 10.90 8.77
N LEU A 49 -0.62 9.95 7.85
CA LEU A 49 -0.98 10.13 6.44
C LEU A 49 -2.44 10.59 6.27
N PRO A 50 -3.44 10.06 7.01
CA PRO A 50 -4.82 10.56 6.93
C PRO A 50 -5.01 12.00 7.43
N ALA A 51 -4.16 12.47 8.34
CA ALA A 51 -4.25 13.79 8.95
C ALA A 51 -3.53 14.87 8.12
N LEU A 52 -2.39 14.50 7.51
CA LEU A 52 -1.48 15.42 6.84
C LEU A 52 -1.67 15.45 5.32
N GLY A 53 -2.28 14.41 4.75
CA GLY A 53 -2.61 14.36 3.33
C GLY A 53 -1.42 14.25 2.38
N GLY A 54 -0.19 14.00 2.87
CA GLY A 54 0.96 13.71 2.00
C GLY A 54 2.34 14.16 2.49
N LEU A 55 2.81 13.66 3.64
CA LEU A 55 4.21 13.83 4.06
C LEU A 55 4.92 12.47 3.95
N THR A 56 5.25 12.09 2.71
CA THR A 56 5.51 10.69 2.38
C THR A 56 7.01 10.36 2.37
N GLY A 57 7.53 9.92 3.52
CA GLY A 57 8.78 9.17 3.59
C GLY A 57 8.72 7.86 2.80
N ILE A 58 7.53 7.45 2.34
CA ILE A 58 7.30 6.29 1.49
C ILE A 58 8.23 6.19 0.28
N GLU A 59 8.63 7.33 -0.32
CA GLU A 59 9.46 7.31 -1.51
C GLU A 59 10.83 6.66 -1.25
N SER A 60 11.45 6.91 -0.09
CA SER A 60 12.72 6.25 0.26
C SER A 60 12.53 4.74 0.37
N HIS A 61 11.43 4.30 0.97
CA HIS A 61 11.14 2.87 1.11
C HIS A 61 10.78 2.19 -0.22
N ILE A 62 10.10 2.89 -1.13
CA ILE A 62 9.89 2.39 -2.49
C ILE A 62 11.24 2.20 -3.17
N ASN A 63 12.12 3.19 -3.10
CA ASN A 63 13.45 3.12 -3.69
C ASN A 63 14.30 1.99 -3.08
N GLU A 64 14.30 1.83 -1.75
CA GLU A 64 15.01 0.74 -1.06
C GLU A 64 14.51 -0.65 -1.51
N ASN A 65 13.19 -0.82 -1.66
CA ASN A 65 12.62 -2.08 -2.15
C ASN A 65 13.03 -2.36 -3.60
N LEU A 66 12.98 -1.34 -4.47
CA LEU A 66 13.40 -1.47 -5.86
C LEU A 66 14.90 -1.76 -5.99
N ASP A 67 15.74 -1.15 -5.15
CA ASP A 67 17.18 -1.44 -5.08
C ASP A 67 17.44 -2.90 -4.67
N ASN A 68 16.62 -3.44 -3.76
CA ASN A 68 16.73 -4.83 -3.36
C ASN A 68 16.35 -5.79 -4.49
N TRP A 69 15.32 -5.49 -5.27
CA TRP A 69 14.97 -6.28 -6.46
C TRP A 69 16.04 -6.19 -7.55
N GLU A 70 16.61 -5.00 -7.76
CA GLU A 70 17.69 -4.80 -8.72
C GLU A 70 18.95 -5.61 -8.36
N LYS A 71 19.30 -5.71 -7.07
CA LYS A 71 20.43 -6.54 -6.58
C LYS A 71 20.30 -8.01 -6.96
N PHE A 72 19.08 -8.54 -7.03
CA PHE A 72 18.80 -9.92 -7.43
C PHE A 72 18.41 -10.03 -8.92
N HIS A 73 18.63 -8.98 -9.72
CA HIS A 73 18.27 -8.95 -11.13
C HIS A 73 16.79 -9.26 -11.40
N ILE A 74 15.91 -8.93 -10.45
CA ILE A 74 14.45 -9.09 -10.58
C ILE A 74 13.90 -7.87 -11.29
N ILE A 75 13.07 -8.10 -12.32
CA ILE A 75 12.42 -7.03 -13.08
C ILE A 75 10.97 -6.89 -12.60
N PRO A 76 10.66 -5.89 -11.76
CA PRO A 76 9.28 -5.66 -11.36
C PRO A 76 8.46 -5.05 -12.48
N PHE A 77 7.24 -5.54 -12.64
CA PHE A 77 6.25 -5.02 -13.56
C PHE A 77 4.97 -4.66 -12.79
N PHE A 78 4.82 -3.39 -12.46
CA PHE A 78 3.67 -2.94 -11.68
C PHE A 78 2.41 -2.84 -12.53
N VAL A 79 1.32 -3.40 -12.02
CA VAL A 79 -0.02 -3.32 -12.60
C VAL A 79 -0.88 -2.47 -11.67
N PHE A 80 -1.34 -1.33 -12.18
CA PHE A 80 -2.22 -0.42 -11.47
C PHE A 80 -3.68 -0.71 -11.81
N ASP A 81 -4.58 -0.54 -10.83
CA ASP A 81 -6.01 -0.52 -11.11
C ASP A 81 -6.37 0.64 -12.06
N GLY A 82 -7.24 0.36 -13.01
CA GLY A 82 -7.86 1.33 -13.90
C GLY A 82 -9.26 1.72 -13.44
N GLN A 83 -10.25 1.46 -14.29
CA GLN A 83 -11.62 1.89 -14.03
C GLN A 83 -12.28 1.03 -12.95
N SER A 84 -12.94 1.67 -11.99
CA SER A 84 -13.74 0.97 -10.99
C SER A 84 -14.89 0.18 -11.61
N LEU A 85 -15.16 -1.00 -11.07
CA LEU A 85 -16.35 -1.79 -11.41
C LEU A 85 -17.61 -1.16 -10.80
N THR A 86 -18.78 -1.44 -11.38
CA THR A 86 -20.06 -0.94 -10.87
C THR A 86 -20.25 -1.30 -9.39
N GLY A 87 -20.51 -0.29 -8.55
CA GLY A 87 -20.68 -0.43 -7.11
C GLY A 87 -19.39 -0.41 -6.28
N GLN A 88 -18.21 -0.54 -6.88
CA GLN A 88 -16.93 -0.48 -6.17
C GLN A 88 -16.67 0.93 -5.59
N ASP A 89 -16.99 1.97 -6.36
CA ASP A 89 -16.83 3.36 -5.91
C ASP A 89 -17.78 3.70 -4.75
N ASP A 90 -19.02 3.21 -4.78
CA ASP A 90 -19.99 3.42 -3.71
C ASP A 90 -19.53 2.77 -2.40
N LEU A 91 -19.00 1.55 -2.50
CA LEU A 91 -18.41 0.84 -1.36
C LEU A 91 -17.15 1.53 -0.84
N ALA A 92 -16.27 1.99 -1.74
CA ALA A 92 -15.06 2.73 -1.35
C ALA A 92 -15.40 4.06 -0.67
N LEU A 93 -16.45 4.75 -1.13
CA LEU A 93 -16.96 5.96 -0.52
C LEU A 93 -17.53 5.71 0.87
N ASP A 94 -18.40 4.70 1.04
CA ASP A 94 -18.96 4.33 2.35
C ASP A 94 -17.85 3.95 3.35
N ARG A 95 -16.86 3.15 2.91
CA ARG A 95 -15.70 2.80 3.73
C ARG A 95 -14.88 4.03 4.13
N GLY A 96 -14.61 4.93 3.18
CA GLY A 96 -13.87 6.17 3.45
C GLY A 96 -14.61 7.08 4.44
N LEU A 97 -15.92 7.25 4.29
CA LEU A 97 -16.74 8.02 5.24
C LEU A 97 -16.71 7.42 6.65
N LYS A 98 -16.79 6.09 6.76
CA LYS A 98 -16.67 5.39 8.06
C LYS A 98 -15.28 5.55 8.67
N ALA A 99 -14.22 5.49 7.86
CA ALA A 99 -12.86 5.68 8.32
C ALA A 99 -12.60 7.13 8.77
N ASN A 100 -13.10 8.11 8.03
CA ASN A 100 -12.99 9.53 8.41
C ASN A 100 -13.66 9.82 9.76
N LYS A 101 -14.82 9.23 10.04
CA LYS A 101 -15.44 9.34 11.38
C LYS A 101 -14.56 8.81 12.51
N LYS A 102 -13.70 7.83 12.24
CA LYS A 102 -12.75 7.33 13.24
C LYS A 102 -11.57 8.31 13.42
N THR A 103 -11.18 9.03 12.38
CA THR A 103 -10.18 10.11 12.50
C THR A 103 -10.67 11.29 13.35
N ASP A 104 -11.98 11.56 13.41
CA ASP A 104 -12.54 12.57 14.32
C ASP A 104 -12.19 12.28 15.79
N HIS A 105 -12.17 11.00 16.18
CA HIS A 105 -11.75 10.60 17.52
C HIS A 105 -10.26 10.89 17.77
N ALA A 106 -9.41 10.63 16.78
CA ALA A 106 -7.98 10.96 16.86
C ALA A 106 -7.76 12.47 17.01
N TRP A 107 -8.53 13.29 16.27
CA TRP A 107 -8.51 14.75 16.43
C TRP A 107 -8.97 15.20 17.82
N ALA A 108 -9.98 14.54 18.40
CA ALA A 108 -10.43 14.84 19.76
C ALA A 108 -9.33 14.53 20.80
N LEU A 109 -8.63 13.39 20.68
CA LEU A 109 -7.49 13.03 21.53
C LEU A 109 -6.34 14.05 21.40
N TYR A 110 -6.03 14.45 20.16
CA TYR A 110 -5.03 15.48 19.89
C TYR A 110 -5.38 16.81 20.58
N SER A 111 -6.64 17.25 20.50
CA SER A 111 -7.12 18.48 21.15
C SER A 111 -7.05 18.43 22.68
N GLN A 112 -7.05 17.23 23.27
CA GLN A 112 -6.92 16.98 24.70
C GLN A 112 -5.46 16.80 25.14
N THR A 113 -4.49 17.15 24.28
CA THR A 113 -3.05 17.01 24.52
C THR A 113 -2.53 15.57 24.62
N ALA A 114 -3.34 14.57 24.26
CA ALA A 114 -2.95 13.16 24.18
C ALA A 114 -2.36 12.83 22.81
N ALA A 115 -1.19 13.42 22.51
CA ALA A 115 -0.60 13.37 21.17
C ALA A 115 -0.20 11.95 20.71
N GLU A 116 0.41 11.15 21.59
CA GLU A 116 0.82 9.77 21.26
C GLU A 116 -0.37 8.87 20.94
N GLU A 117 -1.44 8.95 21.75
CA GLU A 117 -2.69 8.21 21.52
C GLU A 117 -3.41 8.66 20.25
N ALA A 118 -3.32 9.94 19.91
CA ALA A 118 -3.86 10.45 18.65
C ALA A 118 -3.13 9.82 17.45
N VAL A 119 -1.79 9.78 17.48
CA VAL A 119 -0.96 9.20 16.40
C VAL A 119 -1.28 7.72 16.20
N THR A 120 -1.36 6.94 17.29
CA THR A 120 -1.72 5.51 17.20
C THR A 120 -3.14 5.33 16.66
N THR A 121 -4.08 6.19 17.05
CA THR A 121 -5.46 6.15 16.56
C THR A 121 -5.56 6.52 15.07
N PHE A 122 -4.75 7.48 14.57
CA PHE A 122 -4.68 7.74 13.13
C PHE A 122 -4.13 6.54 12.37
N GLY A 123 -3.03 5.94 12.85
CA GLY A 123 -2.41 4.77 12.22
C GLY A 123 -3.29 3.51 12.21
N ALA A 124 -4.19 3.35 13.19
CA ALA A 124 -5.14 2.25 13.23
C ALA A 124 -6.26 2.35 12.17
N ASN A 125 -6.33 3.45 11.41
CA ASN A 125 -7.40 3.72 10.44
C ASN A 125 -6.85 3.99 9.03
N PRO A 126 -6.17 3.02 8.39
CA PRO A 126 -5.55 3.22 7.08
C PRO A 126 -6.55 3.57 5.98
N GLY A 127 -7.80 3.09 6.09
CA GLY A 127 -8.87 3.35 5.10
C GLY A 127 -9.36 4.80 5.01
N ALA A 128 -8.87 5.71 5.86
CA ALA A 128 -9.16 7.14 5.74
C ALA A 128 -8.34 7.80 4.61
N PHE A 129 -7.21 7.20 4.23
CA PHE A 129 -6.42 7.62 3.09
C PHE A 129 -6.68 6.71 1.88
N ARG A 130 -6.84 7.30 0.69
CA ARG A 130 -7.00 6.54 -0.56
C ARG A 130 -5.64 6.23 -1.15
N ILE A 131 -5.26 4.95 -1.14
CA ILE A 131 -3.98 4.46 -1.68
C ILE A 131 -3.76 4.88 -3.15
N GLN A 132 -4.84 4.98 -3.93
CA GLN A 132 -4.79 5.43 -5.34
C GLN A 132 -4.16 6.82 -5.50
N ASN A 133 -4.20 7.65 -4.46
CA ASN A 133 -3.54 8.97 -4.47
C ASN A 133 -2.01 8.87 -4.55
N LEU A 134 -1.42 7.71 -4.25
CA LEU A 134 0.02 7.44 -4.36
C LEU A 134 0.43 6.88 -5.72
N TYR A 135 -0.51 6.57 -6.62
CA TYR A 135 -0.17 6.06 -7.95
C TYR A 135 0.75 7.00 -8.73
N PRO A 136 0.52 8.33 -8.77
CA PRO A 136 1.40 9.22 -9.51
C PRO A 136 2.84 9.17 -9.01
N LEU A 137 3.04 9.09 -7.69
CA LEU A 137 4.37 8.97 -7.06
C LEU A 137 5.07 7.69 -7.54
N LEU A 138 4.43 6.53 -7.37
CA LEU A 138 5.03 5.27 -7.79
C LEU A 138 5.29 5.23 -9.30
N GLN A 139 4.36 5.71 -10.13
CA GLN A 139 4.55 5.80 -11.58
C GLN A 139 5.72 6.70 -11.96
N GLU A 140 5.91 7.83 -11.27
CA GLU A 140 7.04 8.72 -11.48
C GLU A 140 8.36 8.05 -11.09
N THR A 141 8.42 7.41 -9.92
CA THR A 141 9.60 6.64 -9.48
C THR A 141 9.98 5.54 -10.48
N LEU A 142 8.99 4.78 -10.98
CA LEU A 142 9.22 3.73 -11.96
C LEU A 142 9.74 4.28 -13.29
N LYS A 143 9.15 5.38 -13.80
CA LYS A 143 9.64 6.07 -15.00
C LYS A 143 11.07 6.56 -14.85
N ASN A 144 11.38 7.18 -13.71
CA ASN A 144 12.73 7.70 -13.42
C ASN A 144 13.78 6.59 -13.38
N ARG A 145 13.38 5.37 -13.00
CA ARG A 145 14.22 4.17 -13.01
C ARG A 145 14.18 3.36 -14.31
N GLY A 146 13.41 3.79 -15.32
CA GLY A 146 13.26 3.04 -16.57
C GLY A 146 12.49 1.72 -16.45
N LEU A 147 11.71 1.55 -15.39
CA LEU A 147 10.89 0.35 -15.16
C LEU A 147 9.53 0.48 -15.85
N HIS A 148 9.06 -0.64 -16.41
CA HIS A 148 7.77 -0.71 -17.08
C HIS A 148 6.62 -0.89 -16.08
N PHE A 149 5.47 -0.30 -16.41
CA PHE A 149 4.22 -0.53 -15.70
C PHE A 149 3.03 -0.47 -16.65
N LEU A 150 1.89 -1.00 -16.19
CA LEU A 150 0.63 -1.02 -16.92
C LEU A 150 -0.49 -0.48 -16.00
N VAL A 151 -1.46 0.22 -16.59
CA VAL A 151 -2.76 0.44 -15.95
C VAL A 151 -3.73 -0.58 -16.55
N ALA A 152 -4.24 -1.49 -15.73
CA ALA A 152 -5.23 -2.48 -16.15
C ALA A 152 -6.53 -1.77 -16.58
N PRO A 153 -7.37 -2.38 -17.44
CA PRO A 153 -8.66 -1.78 -17.80
C PRO A 153 -9.59 -1.58 -16.59
N PHE A 154 -9.57 -2.55 -15.66
CA PHE A 154 -10.35 -2.53 -14.43
C PHE A 154 -9.45 -2.86 -13.23
N ASN A 155 -9.50 -4.10 -12.73
CA ASN A 155 -8.70 -4.56 -11.59
C ASN A 155 -7.33 -5.10 -12.05
N ALA A 156 -6.26 -4.80 -11.31
CA ALA A 156 -4.92 -5.33 -11.51
C ALA A 156 -4.83 -6.86 -11.34
N CYS A 157 -5.67 -7.44 -10.50
CA CYS A 157 -5.73 -8.89 -10.21
C CYS A 157 -6.69 -9.69 -11.11
N ALA A 158 -7.20 -9.09 -12.20
CA ALA A 158 -8.21 -9.69 -13.07
C ALA A 158 -7.67 -10.80 -13.99
#